data_AF-A0A949MLB5-F1
#
_entry.id   AF-A0A949MLB5-F1
#
_cell.length_a   1.000
_cell.length_b   1.000
_cell.length_c   1.000
_cell.angle_alpha   90.00
_cell.angle_beta   90.00
_cell.angle_gamma   90.00
#
_symmetry.space_group_name_H-M   'P 1'
#
loop_
_entity.id
_entity.type
_entity.pdbx_description
1 polymer ?
#
loop_
_entity_poly.entity_id
_entity_poly.type
_entity_poly.pdbx_seq_one_letter_code
_entity_poly.pdbx_strand_id
1 'polypeptide(L)' 'LKEARNMLVHRSVLRRIGAPQRLECGWWDSAPAQRDYYIAQDSQQRWVWVFRTRGALAQAGNPTDAPAAGWYLHGHFG' A
#
# COMPACT_ATOMS: atom_id res chain seq x y z
N LEU A 1 -5.33 19.26 11.00
CA LEU A 1 -5.45 17.83 11.41
C LEU A 1 -5.83 16.90 10.24
N LYS A 2 -5.53 17.23 8.97
CA LYS A 2 -6.03 16.51 7.79
C LYS A 2 -5.05 15.48 7.20
N GLU A 3 -3.81 15.44 7.69
CA GLU A 3 -2.71 14.68 7.06
C GLU A 3 -2.50 13.26 7.60
N ALA A 4 -2.99 12.95 8.82
CA ALA A 4 -2.77 11.63 9.44
C ALA A 4 -3.56 10.48 8.79
N ARG A 5 -4.59 10.79 7.98
CA ARG A 5 -5.46 9.77 7.37
C ARG A 5 -4.79 8.93 6.29
N ASN A 6 -3.58 9.28 5.87
CA ASN A 6 -2.89 8.60 4.78
C ASN A 6 -1.44 8.24 5.15
N MET A 7 -1.23 7.76 6.37
CA MET A 7 0.06 7.28 6.86
C MET A 7 -0.06 5.83 7.30
N LEU A 8 0.94 5.01 6.93
CA LEU A 8 1.07 3.68 7.50
C LEU A 8 1.50 3.79 8.96
N VAL A 9 0.71 3.24 9.87
CA VAL A 9 1.13 3.05 11.26
C VAL A 9 1.89 1.73 11.35
N HIS A 10 3.17 1.81 11.71
CA HIS A 10 4.04 0.65 11.88
C HIS A 10 4.83 0.81 13.20
N ARG A 11 5.34 -0.29 13.76
CA ARG A 11 6.08 -0.32 15.04
C ARG A 11 7.38 0.50 15.03
N SER A 12 7.83 0.92 13.86
CA SER A 12 8.97 1.80 13.65
C SER A 12 8.77 2.61 12.37
N VAL A 13 9.57 3.67 12.22
CA VAL A 13 9.75 4.34 10.93
C VAL A 13 10.27 3.32 9.91
N LEU A 14 9.72 3.37 8.69
CA LEU A 14 10.14 2.54 7.58
C LEU A 14 11.00 3.36 6.61
N ARG A 15 12.18 2.85 6.27
CA ARG A 15 13.07 3.44 5.27
C ARG A 15 12.86 2.75 3.93
N ARG A 16 12.35 3.48 2.94
CA ARG A 16 12.16 2.98 1.57
C ARG A 16 13.51 2.59 0.93
N ILE A 17 13.52 1.46 0.24
CA ILE A 17 14.61 0.97 -0.59
C ILE A 17 14.20 1.10 -2.06
N GLY A 18 14.82 2.03 -2.79
CA GLY A 18 14.59 2.20 -4.23
C GLY A 18 13.27 2.85 -4.62
N ALA A 19 12.96 2.78 -5.92
CA ALA A 19 11.72 3.28 -6.52
C ALA A 19 10.56 2.29 -6.33
N PRO A 20 9.29 2.74 -6.40
CA PRO A 20 8.16 1.81 -6.38
C PRO A 20 8.09 0.96 -7.64
N GLN A 21 7.57 -0.26 -7.48
CA GLN A 21 7.01 -1.02 -8.59
C GLN A 21 5.53 -0.67 -8.75
N ARG A 22 5.16 -0.21 -9.95
CA ARG A 22 3.79 0.16 -10.28
C ARG A 22 3.02 -1.03 -10.84
N LEU A 23 1.81 -1.23 -10.33
CA LEU A 23 0.86 -2.24 -10.77
C LEU A 23 -0.44 -1.53 -11.20
N GLU A 24 -0.80 -1.72 -12.47
CA GLU A 24 -1.93 -1.08 -13.17
C GLU A 24 -2.77 -2.18 -13.84
N CYS A 25 -3.31 -3.10 -13.05
CA CYS A 25 -4.13 -4.20 -13.56
C CYS A 25 -5.46 -4.31 -12.82
N GLY A 26 -6.36 -5.14 -13.34
CA GLY A 26 -7.61 -5.47 -12.66
C GLY A 26 -7.39 -6.40 -11.46
N TRP A 27 -8.34 -6.39 -10.54
CA TRP A 27 -8.47 -7.38 -9.48
C TRP A 27 -9.20 -8.63 -9.99
N TRP A 28 -9.52 -9.60 -9.12
CA TRP A 28 -10.22 -10.82 -9.54
C TRP A 28 -11.63 -10.56 -10.12
N ASP A 29 -12.23 -9.43 -9.78
CA ASP A 29 -13.54 -8.97 -10.25
C ASP A 29 -13.42 -8.06 -11.48
N SER A 30 -12.23 -7.95 -12.08
CA SER A 30 -11.89 -7.00 -13.15
C SER A 30 -11.95 -5.52 -12.75
N ALA A 31 -12.19 -5.19 -11.47
CA ALA A 31 -12.15 -3.80 -11.02
C ALA A 31 -10.71 -3.26 -11.05
N PRO A 32 -10.48 -1.98 -11.37
CA PRO A 32 -9.13 -1.41 -11.40
C PRO A 32 -8.43 -1.52 -10.05
N ALA A 33 -7.22 -2.09 -10.03
CA ALA A 33 -6.36 -2.18 -8.86
C ALA A 33 -5.03 -1.46 -9.11
N GLN A 34 -5.00 -0.16 -8.82
CA GLN A 34 -3.81 0.67 -9.01
C GLN A 34 -2.99 0.73 -7.71
N ARG A 35 -1.80 0.13 -7.72
CA ARG A 35 -0.93 0.04 -6.54
C ARG A 35 0.49 0.45 -6.89
N ASP A 36 1.15 1.15 -5.96
CA ASP A 36 2.59 1.35 -5.99
C ASP A 36 3.18 0.53 -4.82
N TYR A 37 3.94 -0.52 -5.14
CA TYR A 37 4.62 -1.38 -4.16
C TYR A 37 6.02 -0.86 -3.86
N TYR A 38 6.40 -0.94 -2.59
CA TYR A 38 7.68 -0.49 -2.09
C TYR A 38 8.29 -1.58 -1.21
N ILE A 39 9.59 -1.76 -1.35
CA ILE A 39 10.40 -2.45 -0.37
C ILE A 39 10.91 -1.41 0.62
N ALA A 40 10.83 -1.72 1.90
CA ALA A 40 11.34 -0.88 2.99
C ALA A 40 12.07 -1.73 4.03
N GLN A 41 12.81 -1.07 4.92
CA GLN A 41 13.37 -1.69 6.11
C GLN A 41 12.88 -0.98 7.37
N ASP A 42 12.67 -1.77 8.42
CA ASP A 42 12.36 -1.26 9.75
C ASP A 42 13.63 -0.94 10.54
N SER A 43 13.49 -0.48 11.80
CA SER A 43 14.65 -0.15 12.65
C SER A 43 15.54 -1.35 13.00
N GLN A 44 15.07 -2.58 12.78
CA GLN A 44 15.81 -3.82 13.00
C GLN A 44 16.37 -4.39 11.69
N GLN A 45 16.41 -3.59 10.61
CA GLN A 45 16.86 -4.02 9.26
C GLN A 45 16.03 -5.15 8.65
N ARG A 46 14.84 -5.44 9.20
CA ARG A 46 13.94 -6.45 8.62
C ARG A 46 13.30 -5.88 7.37
N TRP A 47 13.18 -6.71 6.35
CA TRP A 47 12.55 -6.32 5.09
C TRP A 47 11.03 -6.28 5.24
N VAL A 48 10.43 -5.21 4.76
CA VAL A 48 8.99 -4.95 4.85
C VAL A 48 8.48 -4.57 3.47
N TRP A 49 7.39 -5.19 3.06
CA TRP A 49 6.68 -4.83 1.83
C TRP A 49 5.49 -3.97 2.20
N VAL A 50 5.42 -2.79 1.61
CA VAL A 50 4.30 -1.86 1.78
C VAL A 50 3.79 -1.44 0.42
N PHE A 51 2.51 -1.14 0.31
CA PHE A 51 1.95 -0.60 -0.93
C PHE A 51 1.05 0.59 -0.65
N ARG A 52 0.98 1.48 -1.63
CA ARG A 52 0.03 2.59 -1.66
C ARG A 52 -1.02 2.32 -2.73
N THR A 53 -2.29 2.39 -2.39
CA THR A 53 -3.37 2.41 -3.39
C THR A 53 -3.55 3.82 -3.93
N ARG A 54 -3.73 3.93 -5.25
CA ARG A 54 -3.94 5.19 -5.96
C ARG A 54 -5.39 5.25 -6.43
N GLY A 55 -6.29 5.78 -5.59
CA GLY A 55 -7.67 6.02 -5.98
C GLY A 55 -8.63 6.05 -4.79
N ALA A 56 -9.49 7.07 -4.72
CA ALA A 56 -10.57 7.15 -3.73
C ALA A 56 -11.75 6.21 -4.07
N LEU A 57 -11.76 5.66 -5.28
CA LEU A 57 -12.85 4.92 -5.88
C LEU A 57 -12.27 3.90 -6.87
N ALA A 58 -11.55 2.88 -6.39
CA ALA A 58 -11.59 1.64 -7.15
C ALA A 58 -13.05 1.21 -7.07
N GLN A 59 -13.76 1.30 -8.20
CA GLN A 59 -15.13 0.84 -8.34
C GLN A 59 -15.14 -0.68 -8.23
N ALA A 60 -14.82 -1.21 -7.05
CA ALA A 60 -15.24 -2.54 -6.68
C ALA A 60 -16.77 -2.49 -6.61
N GLY A 61 -17.43 -3.54 -7.10
CA GLY A 61 -18.90 -3.66 -7.03
C GLY A 61 -19.46 -3.51 -5.60
N ASN A 62 -18.60 -3.53 -4.59
CA ASN A 62 -18.88 -3.23 -3.19
C ASN A 62 -17.81 -2.26 -2.59
N PRO A 63 -18.20 -1.06 -2.08
CA PRO A 63 -17.29 -0.07 -1.52
C PRO A 63 -16.46 -0.51 -0.31
N THR A 64 -16.84 -1.61 0.37
CA THR A 64 -16.07 -2.18 1.49
C THR A 64 -14.89 -3.03 1.04
N ASP A 65 -14.85 -3.46 -0.22
CA ASP A 65 -13.92 -4.50 -0.69
C ASP A 65 -12.69 -3.89 -1.38
N ALA A 66 -12.79 -2.61 -1.78
CA ALA A 66 -11.67 -1.85 -2.32
C ALA A 66 -10.91 -1.11 -1.20
N PRO A 67 -9.59 -1.29 -1.08
CA PRO A 67 -8.80 -0.47 -0.18
C PRO A 67 -8.84 0.99 -0.65
N ALA A 68 -9.45 1.86 0.17
CA ALA A 68 -9.44 3.30 -0.03
C ALA A 68 -8.01 3.82 -0.24
N ALA A 69 -7.86 4.96 -0.94
CA ALA A 69 -6.56 5.57 -1.18
C ALA A 69 -5.73 5.65 0.11
N GLY A 70 -4.69 4.82 0.20
CA GLY A 70 -3.72 4.95 1.26
C GLY A 70 -2.66 3.88 1.35
N TRP A 71 -1.97 3.84 2.48
CA TRP A 71 -0.81 2.96 2.70
C TRP A 71 -1.19 1.71 3.50
N TYR A 72 -0.64 0.59 3.06
CA TYR A 72 -0.94 -0.73 3.60
C TYR A 72 0.35 -1.52 3.76
N LEU A 73 0.41 -2.31 4.84
CA LEU A 73 1.43 -3.32 5.03
C LEU A 73 1.03 -4.57 4.25
N HIS A 74 1.90 -5.04 3.36
CA HIS A 74 1.73 -6.34 2.70
C HIS A 74 2.26 -7.46 3.60
N GLY A 75 3.44 -7.28 4.17
CA GLY A 75 4.05 -8.25 5.07
C GLY A 75 5.52 -7.96 5.40
N HIS A 76 6.05 -8.72 6.36
CA HIS A 76 7.48 -8.80 6.64
C HIS A 76 8.08 -9.94 5.80
N PHE A 77 9.32 -9.77 5.36
CA PHE A 77 10.04 -10.77 4.57
C PHE A 77 11.36 -11.14 5.28
N GLY A 78 11.62 -12.44 5.36
CA GLY A 78 12.77 -13.02 6.07
C GLY A 78 12.36 -14.08 7.09
#